data_AF-Q22RW7-F1
#
_entry.id   AF-Q22RW7-F1
#
_cell.length_a   1.000
_cell.length_b   1.000
_cell.length_c   1.000
_cell.angle_alpha   90.00
_cell.angle_beta   90.00
_cell.angle_gamma   90.00
#
_symmetry.space_group_name_H-M   'P 1'
#
loop_
_entity.id
_entity.type
_entity.pdbx_description
1 polymer ?
#
loop_
_entity_poly.entity_id
_entity_poly.type
_entity_poly.pdbx_seq_one_letter_code
_entity_poly.pdbx_strand_id
1 'polypeptide(L)'
;MRKINKLLLIISLLLIAGFAARLKRSSKSKQQQLIADSIQSQNMKITLERDNTVEKKIQIINFIEESNSIRKNQPSFKKRVYDKDSQKIMIEEKEITADRKQQFVSMIQTNGKSVGLQNHGNTFYTGKIQVGNRDQYYKMIFDSGSTLIFLNSVQCDSIGCIRGNQYDSEASPTFKDVDLEVKVEFGSGILTGEMGIDTFYFGDMAVERVEFMEILEQDGAVFESGDFDGLIGLAFPQLGDGADTVVDYMKDQNLIPKKMFSFYMSRKDESDNSFISFGQIDQQVIAGDIKYHKVESPLYWTLLAQEIKLGGHKTSLCSREYPCPLAIDSGTSIIAGPSDQIDFLTDLILDRGFECNQIKKMPAISFVIDGEEYPILAEEYIISSNGAFANMYEHSVDPAECYPALVALDVEEPQLGPMWILGDIFMSKYYTLFNREDKTVGFAKLKSIDTRLYQKPSKIEDEEFNYNFMKKMNKRKKSKKHL
;
A
#
# COMPACT_ATOMS: atom_id res chain seq x y z
N MET A 1 8.01 -13.13 -62.72
CA MET A 1 6.98 -12.30 -62.05
C MET A 1 6.33 -12.95 -60.82
N ARG A 2 5.77 -14.18 -60.88
CA ARG A 2 5.08 -14.81 -59.71
C ARG A 2 5.94 -15.06 -58.45
N LYS A 3 7.25 -15.29 -58.57
CA LYS A 3 8.16 -15.48 -57.42
C LYS A 3 8.56 -14.16 -56.73
N ILE A 4 8.62 -13.05 -57.48
CA ILE A 4 8.97 -11.73 -56.95
C ILE A 4 7.79 -11.14 -56.16
N ASN A 5 6.55 -11.36 -56.62
CA ASN A 5 5.35 -10.92 -55.89
C ASN A 5 5.14 -11.67 -54.57
N LYS A 6 5.52 -12.96 -54.46
CA LYS A 6 5.48 -13.69 -53.18
C LYS A 6 6.51 -13.17 -52.17
N LEU A 7 7.71 -12.80 -52.63
CA LEU A 7 8.76 -12.27 -51.76
C LEU A 7 8.40 -10.87 -51.24
N LEU A 8 7.84 -10.00 -52.09
CA LEU A 8 7.32 -8.69 -51.69
C LEU A 8 6.14 -8.80 -50.71
N LEU A 9 5.23 -9.75 -50.90
CA LEU A 9 4.11 -9.97 -49.97
C LEU A 9 4.59 -10.43 -48.58
N ILE A 10 5.61 -11.30 -48.53
CA ILE A 10 6.20 -11.78 -47.27
C ILE A 10 6.95 -10.65 -46.55
N ILE A 11 7.70 -9.83 -47.28
CA ILE A 11 8.40 -8.67 -46.71
C ILE A 11 7.39 -7.64 -46.17
N SER A 12 6.30 -7.37 -46.89
CA SER A 12 5.23 -6.49 -46.42
C SER A 12 4.53 -7.03 -45.17
N LEU A 13 4.24 -8.34 -45.10
CA LEU A 13 3.65 -8.97 -43.92
C LEU A 13 4.59 -8.95 -42.71
N LEU A 14 5.90 -9.15 -42.91
CA LEU A 14 6.91 -9.06 -41.84
C LEU A 14 7.11 -7.62 -41.35
N LEU A 15 7.03 -6.63 -42.24
CA LEU A 15 7.09 -5.22 -41.88
C LEU A 15 5.83 -4.78 -41.12
N ILE A 16 4.65 -5.24 -41.53
CA ILE A 16 3.39 -4.97 -40.83
C ILE A 16 3.38 -5.65 -39.45
N ALA A 17 3.83 -6.91 -39.35
CA ALA A 17 3.96 -7.62 -38.07
C ALA A 17 5.01 -6.95 -37.16
N GLY A 18 6.15 -6.53 -37.73
CA GLY A 18 7.18 -5.78 -37.01
C GLY A 18 6.70 -4.41 -36.54
N PHE A 19 5.90 -3.70 -37.35
CA PHE A 19 5.32 -2.41 -37.00
C PHE A 19 4.20 -2.55 -35.98
N ALA A 20 3.33 -3.56 -36.10
CA ALA A 20 2.30 -3.88 -35.11
C ALA A 20 2.90 -4.33 -33.76
N ALA A 21 3.98 -5.11 -33.78
CA ALA A 21 4.73 -5.47 -32.57
C ALA A 21 5.40 -4.23 -31.95
N ARG A 22 5.93 -3.31 -32.76
CA ARG A 22 6.54 -2.05 -32.29
C ARG A 22 5.50 -1.06 -31.74
N LEU A 23 4.30 -1.02 -32.31
CA LEU A 23 3.15 -0.25 -31.82
C LEU A 23 2.59 -0.85 -30.52
N LYS A 24 2.42 -2.18 -30.43
CA LYS A 24 2.04 -2.86 -29.17
C LYS A 24 3.08 -2.67 -28.08
N ARG A 25 4.37 -2.67 -28.42
CA ARG A 25 5.46 -2.44 -27.45
C ARG A 25 5.53 -0.99 -27.00
N SER A 26 5.24 -0.04 -27.89
CA SER A 26 5.13 1.40 -27.60
C SER A 26 3.89 1.74 -26.77
N SER A 27 2.74 1.09 -27.02
CA SER A 27 1.55 1.27 -26.17
C SER A 27 1.72 0.61 -24.81
N LYS A 28 2.36 -0.57 -24.74
CA LYS A 28 2.75 -1.20 -23.47
C LYS A 28 3.73 -0.34 -22.66
N SER A 29 4.75 0.25 -23.30
CA SER A 29 5.69 1.12 -22.58
C SER A 29 5.04 2.42 -22.10
N LYS A 30 4.11 3.00 -22.88
CA LYS A 30 3.32 4.16 -22.43
C LYS A 30 2.33 3.81 -21.30
N GLN A 31 1.71 2.63 -21.34
CA GLN A 31 0.86 2.12 -20.26
C GLN A 31 1.66 1.87 -18.99
N GLN A 32 2.83 1.25 -19.10
CA GLN A 32 3.73 1.03 -17.96
C GLN A 32 4.24 2.36 -17.39
N GLN A 33 4.45 3.39 -18.22
CA GLN A 33 4.85 4.72 -17.77
C GLN A 33 3.74 5.42 -16.98
N LEU A 34 2.49 5.43 -17.46
CA LEU A 34 1.35 6.03 -16.74
C LEU A 34 1.05 5.31 -15.41
N ILE A 35 1.29 4.01 -15.38
CA ILE A 35 1.17 3.15 -14.20
C ILE A 35 2.33 3.40 -13.22
N ALA A 36 3.56 3.54 -13.73
CA ALA A 36 4.71 3.97 -12.95
C ALA A 36 4.46 5.35 -12.35
N ASP A 37 3.91 6.32 -13.09
CA ASP A 37 3.58 7.66 -12.60
C ASP A 37 2.49 7.63 -11.49
N SER A 38 1.61 6.62 -11.50
CA SER A 38 0.62 6.38 -10.43
C SER A 38 1.22 5.71 -9.17
N ILE A 39 2.40 5.10 -9.25
CA ILE A 39 3.07 4.30 -8.19
C ILE A 39 4.38 4.92 -7.72
N GLN A 40 4.99 5.79 -8.52
CA GLN A 40 6.01 6.76 -8.13
C GLN A 40 5.49 7.75 -7.06
N SER A 41 4.20 7.60 -6.71
CA SER A 41 3.44 8.23 -5.63
C SER A 41 3.88 7.98 -4.20
N GLN A 42 4.94 7.21 -3.97
CA GLN A 42 5.37 6.84 -2.61
C GLN A 42 6.73 7.38 -2.18
N ASN A 43 7.41 8.12 -3.07
CA ASN A 43 8.61 8.86 -2.68
C ASN A 43 8.21 10.22 -2.12
N MET A 44 8.00 10.25 -0.81
CA MET A 44 7.64 11.45 -0.06
C MET A 44 8.78 12.48 -0.12
N LYS A 45 8.51 13.67 -0.67
CA LYS A 45 9.40 14.84 -0.56
C LYS A 45 8.71 15.91 0.29
N ILE A 46 9.12 16.02 1.55
CA ILE A 46 8.61 17.06 2.47
C ILE A 46 9.41 18.33 2.23
N THR A 47 8.74 19.43 1.90
CA THR A 47 9.34 20.77 1.94
C THR A 47 8.81 21.48 3.19
N LEU A 48 9.70 21.78 4.15
CA LEU A 48 9.36 22.53 5.36
C LEU A 48 9.75 23.99 5.19
N GLU A 49 8.79 24.91 5.23
CA GLU A 49 9.08 26.33 5.42
C GLU A 49 9.15 26.60 6.93
N ARG A 50 10.37 26.72 7.49
CA ARG A 50 10.56 26.99 8.92
C ARG A 50 10.82 28.46 9.18
N ASP A 51 9.96 29.08 9.99
CA ASP A 51 10.32 30.29 10.74
C ASP A 51 11.01 29.88 12.06
N ASN A 52 12.19 30.42 12.32
CA ASN A 52 13.09 29.97 13.39
C ASN A 52 12.74 30.65 14.72
N THR A 53 12.39 29.88 15.77
CA THR A 53 12.76 30.28 17.15
C THR A 53 12.69 29.13 18.16
N VAL A 54 13.75 29.03 18.95
CA VAL A 54 14.09 27.97 19.93
C VAL A 54 13.19 27.98 21.18
N GLU A 55 12.23 28.91 21.29
CA GLU A 55 11.35 29.08 22.46
C GLU A 55 10.22 28.04 22.56
N LYS A 56 9.82 27.37 21.46
CA LYS A 56 8.64 26.47 21.43
C LYS A 56 8.81 25.14 22.21
N LYS A 57 10.05 24.67 22.47
CA LYS A 57 10.29 23.41 23.21
C LYS A 57 9.97 23.48 24.71
N ILE A 58 9.87 24.67 25.30
CA ILE A 58 9.66 24.85 26.74
C ILE A 58 8.17 24.77 27.13
N GLN A 59 7.25 25.06 26.20
CA GLN A 59 5.80 25.03 26.47
C GLN A 59 5.23 23.61 26.61
N ILE A 60 5.84 22.61 25.96
CA ILE A 60 5.38 21.22 25.98
C ILE A 60 5.58 20.57 27.36
N ILE A 61 6.63 20.95 28.09
CA ILE A 61 6.99 20.33 29.39
C ILE A 61 6.03 20.77 30.52
N ASN A 62 5.54 22.00 30.49
CA ASN A 62 4.69 22.54 31.57
C ASN A 62 3.23 22.00 31.54
N PHE A 63 2.81 21.36 30.45
CA PHE A 63 1.43 20.90 30.26
C PHE A 63 1.12 19.53 30.91
N ILE A 64 2.15 18.74 31.23
CA ILE A 64 1.98 17.38 31.78
C ILE A 64 1.29 17.37 33.16
N GLU A 65 1.24 18.50 33.86
CA GLU A 65 0.74 18.58 35.23
C GLU A 65 -0.77 18.91 35.35
N GLU A 66 -1.44 19.41 34.30
CA GLU A 66 -2.81 19.98 34.44
C GLU A 66 -3.97 19.08 33.92
N SER A 67 -3.71 18.02 33.17
CA SER A 67 -4.75 17.28 32.41
C SER A 67 -5.54 16.20 33.18
N ASN A 68 -5.46 16.15 34.52
CA ASN A 68 -6.08 15.10 35.34
C ASN A 68 -7.56 15.33 35.76
N SER A 69 -8.29 16.27 35.17
CA SER A 69 -9.73 16.39 35.48
C SER A 69 -10.55 16.97 34.33
N ILE A 70 -11.52 16.20 33.83
CA ILE A 70 -12.96 16.56 33.65
C ILE A 70 -13.61 15.65 32.60
N ARG A 71 -14.85 15.21 32.89
CA ARG A 71 -15.66 14.30 32.06
C ARG A 71 -17.10 14.81 31.93
N LYS A 72 -17.68 14.50 30.75
CA LYS A 72 -19.10 14.30 30.36
C LYS A 72 -19.92 15.50 29.82
N ASN A 73 -20.35 15.37 28.55
CA ASN A 73 -21.76 15.29 28.13
C ASN A 73 -21.88 14.72 26.69
N GLN A 74 -23.06 14.18 26.33
CA GLN A 74 -23.34 13.47 25.06
C GLN A 74 -23.56 14.42 23.85
N PRO A 75 -23.15 14.07 22.61
CA PRO A 75 -23.33 14.92 21.43
C PRO A 75 -24.41 14.45 20.44
N SER A 76 -24.89 15.39 19.63
CA SER A 76 -25.66 15.24 18.38
C SER A 76 -24.88 15.92 17.24
N PHE A 77 -24.99 15.43 16.00
CA PHE A 77 -24.19 15.92 14.86
C PHE A 77 -25.03 16.51 13.71
N LYS A 78 -24.46 17.49 13.01
CA LYS A 78 -25.00 18.18 11.82
C LYS A 78 -24.27 17.75 10.56
N LYS A 79 -24.93 17.02 9.66
CA LYS A 79 -24.35 16.55 8.39
C LYS A 79 -24.60 17.57 7.28
N ARG A 80 -23.54 17.96 6.55
CA ARG A 80 -23.65 18.69 5.28
C ARG A 80 -23.88 17.69 4.14
N VAL A 81 -24.93 17.89 3.36
CA VAL A 81 -25.33 17.03 2.22
C VAL A 81 -25.30 17.88 0.96
N TYR A 82 -24.52 17.44 -0.04
CA TYR A 82 -24.48 18.06 -1.35
C TYR A 82 -25.63 17.54 -2.22
N ASP A 83 -26.55 18.43 -2.58
CA ASP A 83 -27.63 18.13 -3.51
C ASP A 83 -27.14 18.36 -4.95
N LYS A 84 -27.06 17.28 -5.72
CA LYS A 84 -26.59 17.29 -7.10
C LYS A 84 -27.53 18.03 -8.05
N ASP A 85 -28.82 18.10 -7.74
CA ASP A 85 -29.82 18.74 -8.60
C ASP A 85 -29.86 20.26 -8.38
N SER A 86 -29.58 20.71 -7.15
CA SER A 86 -29.60 22.15 -6.80
C SER A 86 -28.22 22.80 -6.68
N GLN A 87 -27.12 22.05 -6.78
CA GLN A 87 -25.73 22.50 -6.58
C GLN A 87 -25.55 23.30 -5.28
N LYS A 88 -26.24 22.89 -4.21
CA LYS A 88 -26.21 23.56 -2.91
C LYS A 88 -25.89 22.58 -1.80
N ILE A 89 -25.24 23.10 -0.76
CA ILE A 89 -24.95 22.38 0.47
C ILE A 89 -26.14 22.59 1.43
N MET A 90 -26.79 21.50 1.80
CA MET A 90 -27.87 21.47 2.80
C MET A 90 -27.33 20.94 4.14
N ILE A 91 -27.85 21.42 5.27
CA ILE A 91 -27.49 20.92 6.61
C ILE A 91 -28.65 20.08 7.14
N GLU A 92 -28.42 18.79 7.40
CA GLU A 92 -29.38 17.88 8.03
C GLU A 92 -28.90 17.48 9.43
N GLU A 93 -29.77 17.59 10.44
CA GLU A 93 -29.58 16.97 11.76
C GLU A 93 -30.11 15.53 11.73
N LYS A 94 -29.29 14.55 12.11
CA LYS A 94 -29.71 13.14 12.20
C LYS A 94 -29.31 12.51 13.53
N GLU A 95 -30.27 11.89 14.18
CA GLU A 95 -30.04 11.02 15.34
C GLU A 95 -29.46 9.66 14.92
N ILE A 96 -28.56 9.11 15.75
CA ILE A 96 -27.93 7.81 15.51
C ILE A 96 -28.95 6.70 15.84
N THR A 97 -29.44 5.99 14.82
CA THR A 97 -30.35 4.84 15.00
C THR A 97 -29.62 3.59 15.50
N ALA A 98 -30.32 2.78 16.31
CA ALA A 98 -29.78 1.62 17.02
C ALA A 98 -29.23 0.50 16.11
N ASP A 99 -29.72 0.37 14.88
CA ASP A 99 -29.25 -0.65 13.92
C ASP A 99 -27.83 -0.38 13.40
N ARG A 100 -27.48 0.88 13.17
CA ARG A 100 -26.08 1.25 12.85
C ARG A 100 -25.15 0.89 14.00
N LYS A 101 -25.62 1.01 15.24
CA LYS A 101 -24.87 0.63 16.43
C LYS A 101 -24.54 -0.86 16.47
N GLN A 102 -25.43 -1.75 15.99
CA GLN A 102 -25.22 -3.20 16.03
C GLN A 102 -24.31 -3.72 14.91
N GLN A 103 -24.39 -3.18 13.68
CA GLN A 103 -23.37 -3.46 12.64
C GLN A 103 -21.98 -2.92 13.01
N PHE A 104 -21.92 -1.88 13.86
CA PHE A 104 -20.67 -1.34 14.39
C PHE A 104 -20.01 -2.21 15.46
N VAL A 105 -20.79 -2.94 16.27
CA VAL A 105 -20.26 -3.78 17.36
C VAL A 105 -19.52 -5.01 16.82
N SER A 106 -19.88 -5.54 15.64
CA SER A 106 -19.19 -6.71 15.07
C SER A 106 -17.79 -6.40 14.52
N MET A 107 -17.48 -5.14 14.20
CA MET A 107 -16.13 -4.72 13.77
C MET A 107 -15.19 -4.40 14.95
N ILE A 108 -15.72 -4.25 16.17
CA ILE A 108 -14.96 -3.87 17.38
C ILE A 108 -14.62 -5.09 18.27
N GLN A 109 -15.09 -6.30 17.95
CA GLN A 109 -14.68 -7.52 18.66
C GLN A 109 -13.34 -8.07 18.17
N THR A 110 -12.28 -7.26 18.30
CA THR A 110 -10.91 -7.74 18.34
C THR A 110 -10.29 -7.22 19.64
N ASN A 111 -9.48 -8.04 20.31
CA ASN A 111 -8.98 -7.79 21.68
C ASN A 111 -8.38 -6.38 21.86
N GLY A 112 -9.15 -5.36 22.26
CA GLY A 112 -8.79 -4.02 22.76
C GLY A 112 -7.67 -3.18 22.08
N LYS A 113 -6.98 -3.73 21.09
CA LYS A 113 -5.69 -3.29 20.51
C LYS A 113 -5.61 -3.61 19.02
N SER A 114 -6.75 -3.84 18.40
CA SER A 114 -6.85 -4.17 16.99
C SER A 114 -7.93 -3.31 16.35
N VAL A 115 -7.74 -3.00 15.07
CA VAL A 115 -8.69 -2.26 14.25
C VAL A 115 -9.05 -3.13 13.05
N GLY A 116 -10.34 -3.41 12.88
CA GLY A 116 -10.84 -4.09 11.68
C GLY A 116 -10.55 -3.26 10.43
N LEU A 117 -10.11 -3.94 9.37
CA LEU A 117 -9.79 -3.35 8.08
C LEU A 117 -10.84 -3.77 7.05
N GLN A 118 -11.38 -2.79 6.34
CA GLN A 118 -12.25 -2.99 5.19
C GLN A 118 -11.40 -3.09 3.94
N ASN A 119 -11.63 -4.14 3.14
CA ASN A 119 -11.01 -4.31 1.84
C ASN A 119 -11.81 -3.55 0.78
N HIS A 120 -11.15 -2.68 0.00
CA HIS A 120 -11.77 -1.96 -1.10
C HIS A 120 -11.36 -2.61 -2.43
N GLY A 121 -12.01 -3.72 -2.79
CA GLY A 121 -11.81 -4.36 -4.10
C GLY A 121 -10.39 -4.84 -4.36
N ASN A 122 -9.59 -5.10 -3.32
CA ASN A 122 -8.16 -5.43 -3.38
C ASN A 122 -7.28 -4.29 -3.91
N THR A 123 -7.67 -3.03 -3.73
CA THR A 123 -6.86 -1.86 -4.16
C THR A 123 -6.35 -1.02 -3.00
N PHE A 124 -6.94 -1.13 -1.80
CA PHE A 124 -6.42 -0.60 -0.54
C PHE A 124 -7.29 -1.11 0.62
N TYR A 125 -6.82 -0.93 1.85
CA TYR A 125 -7.53 -1.33 3.06
C TYR A 125 -7.66 -0.14 4.00
N THR A 126 -8.86 0.08 4.55
CA THR A 126 -9.09 1.16 5.52
C THR A 126 -9.58 0.63 6.85
N GLY A 127 -9.06 1.18 7.94
CA GLY A 127 -9.62 0.97 9.28
C GLY A 127 -10.29 2.24 9.78
N LYS A 128 -11.30 2.08 10.63
CA LYS A 128 -12.02 3.22 11.21
C LYS A 128 -11.44 3.61 12.55
N ILE A 129 -11.12 4.89 12.70
CA ILE A 129 -10.67 5.49 13.98
C ILE A 129 -11.52 6.71 14.30
N GLN A 130 -11.40 7.25 15.51
CA GLN A 130 -11.94 8.57 15.85
C GLN A 130 -10.81 9.51 16.22
N VAL A 131 -11.02 10.82 16.12
CA VAL A 131 -10.03 11.85 16.49
C VAL A 131 -10.73 12.93 17.30
N GLY A 132 -10.08 13.46 18.33
CA GLY A 132 -10.56 14.60 19.10
C GLY A 132 -11.82 14.32 19.92
N ASN A 133 -12.92 14.99 19.58
CA ASN A 133 -14.20 14.90 20.29
C ASN A 133 -14.93 13.54 20.19
N ARG A 134 -14.49 12.66 19.29
CA ARG A 134 -15.07 11.33 19.02
C ARG A 134 -16.49 11.33 18.44
N ASP A 135 -16.91 12.40 17.80
CA ASP A 135 -18.26 12.49 17.23
C ASP A 135 -18.39 11.75 15.88
N GLN A 136 -17.25 11.55 15.20
CA GLN A 136 -17.20 10.88 13.91
C GLN A 136 -16.07 9.86 13.81
N TYR A 137 -16.20 8.99 12.81
CA TYR A 137 -15.19 8.02 12.43
C TYR A 137 -14.55 8.43 11.11
N TYR A 138 -13.24 8.24 11.01
CA TYR A 138 -12.47 8.46 9.80
C TYR A 138 -11.91 7.14 9.29
N LYS A 139 -12.00 6.92 7.98
CA LYS A 139 -11.45 5.78 7.26
C LYS A 139 -10.00 6.06 6.93
N MET A 140 -9.10 5.36 7.60
CA MET A 140 -7.66 5.58 7.47
C MET A 140 -7.00 4.41 6.77
N ILE A 141 -6.14 4.71 5.80
CA ILE A 141 -5.15 3.75 5.31
C ILE A 141 -4.05 3.64 6.38
N PHE A 142 -3.71 2.41 6.78
CA PHE A 142 -2.58 2.14 7.64
C PHE A 142 -1.39 1.75 6.77
N ASP A 143 -0.39 2.62 6.68
CA ASP A 143 0.63 2.58 5.65
C ASP A 143 2.03 2.35 6.24
N SER A 144 2.62 1.17 6.03
CA SER A 144 3.99 0.88 6.45
C SER A 144 5.06 1.47 5.53
N GLY A 145 4.69 2.06 4.39
CA GLY A 145 5.56 2.74 3.44
C GLY A 145 5.82 4.21 3.74
N SER A 146 5.09 4.85 4.66
CA SER A 146 5.29 6.27 4.99
C SER A 146 5.26 6.55 6.50
N THR A 147 5.65 7.76 6.90
CA THR A 147 5.62 8.22 8.31
C THR A 147 4.53 9.25 8.58
N LEU A 148 4.03 9.92 7.54
CA LEU A 148 3.09 11.03 7.69
C LEU A 148 1.72 10.53 8.13
N ILE A 149 1.06 11.29 9.00
CA ILE A 149 -0.35 11.13 9.31
C ILE A 149 -1.08 12.34 8.75
N PHE A 150 -2.13 12.13 7.98
CA PHE A 150 -2.94 13.24 7.47
C PHE A 150 -4.42 12.91 7.46
N LEU A 151 -5.25 13.95 7.52
CA LEU A 151 -6.70 13.84 7.55
C LEU A 151 -7.34 15.02 6.82
N ASN A 152 -8.42 14.79 6.09
CA ASN A 152 -9.17 15.87 5.45
C ASN A 152 -9.67 16.87 6.51
N SER A 153 -9.43 18.18 6.34
CA SER A 153 -10.00 19.22 7.22
C SER A 153 -11.34 19.74 6.69
N VAL A 154 -12.19 20.27 7.58
CA VAL A 154 -13.41 21.01 7.22
C VAL A 154 -13.11 22.30 6.45
N GLN A 155 -11.87 22.76 6.47
CA GLN A 155 -11.38 23.90 5.71
C GLN A 155 -11.01 23.55 4.25
N CYS A 156 -10.95 22.25 3.91
CA CYS A 156 -10.61 21.81 2.57
C CYS A 156 -11.83 21.71 1.65
N ASP A 157 -11.85 22.51 0.59
CA ASP A 157 -12.90 22.52 -0.43
C ASP A 157 -12.59 21.63 -1.66
N SER A 158 -11.42 20.98 -1.69
CA SER A 158 -11.07 20.05 -2.77
C SER A 158 -12.06 18.88 -2.85
N ILE A 159 -12.29 18.39 -4.08
CA ILE A 159 -13.30 17.35 -4.37
C ILE A 159 -13.06 16.06 -3.57
N GLY A 160 -11.80 15.66 -3.35
CA GLY A 160 -11.48 14.48 -2.54
C GLY A 160 -11.85 14.67 -1.07
N CYS A 161 -11.58 15.84 -0.48
CA CYS A 161 -11.96 16.18 0.89
C CYS A 161 -13.48 16.13 1.12
N ILE A 162 -14.26 16.81 0.27
CA ILE A 162 -15.72 16.94 0.44
C ILE A 162 -16.49 15.62 0.20
N ARG A 163 -15.86 14.63 -0.43
CA ARG A 163 -16.43 13.28 -0.62
C ARG A 163 -16.28 12.41 0.63
N GLY A 164 -15.24 12.63 1.41
CA GLY A 164 -14.95 11.92 2.66
C GLY A 164 -15.54 12.60 3.89
N ASN A 165 -15.18 12.09 5.06
CA ASN A 165 -15.38 12.80 6.31
C ASN A 165 -14.26 13.82 6.50
N GLN A 166 -14.61 14.97 7.07
CA GLN A 166 -13.70 16.09 7.29
C GLN A 166 -13.58 16.38 8.79
N TYR A 167 -12.35 16.47 9.28
CA TYR A 167 -12.00 16.77 10.65
C TYR A 167 -12.15 18.26 10.95
N ASP A 168 -12.69 18.55 12.13
CA ASP A 168 -12.96 19.90 12.63
C ASP A 168 -12.15 20.12 13.90
N SER A 169 -11.02 20.82 13.77
CA SER A 169 -10.13 21.17 14.89
C SER A 169 -10.80 22.06 15.92
N GLU A 170 -11.67 22.99 15.50
CA GLU A 170 -12.38 23.89 16.42
C GLU A 170 -13.36 23.14 17.32
N ALA A 171 -13.90 22.01 16.84
CA ALA A 171 -14.80 21.16 17.60
C ALA A 171 -14.07 20.18 18.55
N SER A 172 -12.74 20.07 18.48
CA SER A 172 -11.96 19.14 19.29
C SER A 172 -11.46 19.78 20.59
N PRO A 173 -11.82 19.25 21.77
CA PRO A 173 -11.35 19.79 23.05
C PRO A 173 -9.87 19.46 23.33
N THR A 174 -9.27 18.56 22.57
CA THR A 174 -7.89 18.09 22.75
C THR A 174 -6.95 18.55 21.65
N PHE A 175 -7.47 19.25 20.64
CA PHE A 175 -6.66 19.80 19.55
C PHE A 175 -5.73 20.91 20.03
N LYS A 176 -4.53 20.92 19.47
CA LYS A 176 -3.56 22.00 19.60
C LYS A 176 -2.94 22.26 18.24
N ASP A 177 -3.03 23.50 17.81
CA ASP A 177 -2.35 23.99 16.62
C ASP A 177 -0.82 24.02 16.83
N VAL A 178 -0.07 23.59 15.81
CA VAL A 178 1.40 23.64 15.78
C VAL A 178 1.89 24.87 15.02
N ASP A 179 1.03 25.51 14.21
CA ASP A 179 1.33 26.69 13.38
C ASP A 179 2.53 26.39 12.44
N LEU A 180 2.34 25.36 11.61
CA LEU A 180 3.30 24.91 10.62
C LEU A 180 2.58 24.39 9.37
N GLU A 181 2.71 25.11 8.26
CA GLU A 181 2.24 24.66 6.95
C GLU A 181 3.21 23.63 6.35
N VAL A 182 2.67 22.57 5.78
CA VAL A 182 3.42 21.48 5.16
C VAL A 182 2.84 21.18 3.79
N LYS A 183 3.74 21.02 2.82
CA LYS A 183 3.42 20.56 1.47
C LYS A 183 4.09 19.22 1.21
N VAL A 184 3.29 18.25 0.78
CA VAL A 184 3.71 16.87 0.58
C VAL A 184 3.32 16.41 -0.82
N GLU A 185 4.32 15.97 -1.57
CA GLU A 185 4.14 15.42 -2.91
C GLU A 185 4.02 13.89 -2.81
N PHE A 186 2.89 13.35 -3.29
CA PHE A 186 2.60 11.93 -3.44
C PHE A 186 2.47 11.62 -4.94
N GLY A 187 3.61 11.58 -5.64
CA GLY A 187 3.69 11.21 -7.06
C GLY A 187 3.10 12.27 -7.96
N SER A 188 1.95 11.97 -8.58
CA SER A 188 1.23 12.93 -9.42
C SER A 188 0.25 13.80 -8.63
N GLY A 189 0.15 13.63 -7.31
CA GLY A 189 -0.69 14.44 -6.44
C GLY A 189 0.12 15.23 -5.40
N ILE A 190 -0.45 16.35 -4.96
CA ILE A 190 0.12 17.22 -3.93
C ILE A 190 -0.94 17.43 -2.84
N LEU A 191 -0.53 17.28 -1.59
CA LEU A 191 -1.28 17.68 -0.41
C LEU A 191 -0.64 18.93 0.18
N THR A 192 -1.45 19.95 0.46
CA THR A 192 -1.06 21.11 1.27
C THR A 192 -1.91 21.11 2.53
N GLY A 193 -1.29 21.37 3.67
CA GLY A 193 -1.99 21.33 4.95
C GLY A 193 -1.24 22.00 6.09
N GLU A 194 -1.85 22.00 7.26
CA GLU A 194 -1.28 22.54 8.50
C GLU A 194 -1.09 21.42 9.53
N MET A 195 0.00 21.48 10.30
CA MET A 195 0.27 20.51 11.35
C MET A 195 -0.52 20.83 12.61
N GLY A 196 -1.08 19.79 13.21
CA GLY A 196 -1.78 19.85 14.48
C GLY A 196 -1.44 18.66 15.37
N ILE A 197 -1.85 18.76 16.62
CA ILE A 197 -1.76 17.69 17.61
C ILE A 197 -3.16 17.41 18.12
N ASP A 198 -3.57 16.15 18.13
CA ASP A 198 -4.83 15.74 18.77
C ASP A 198 -4.74 14.31 19.35
N THR A 199 -5.82 13.85 19.97
CA THR A 199 -5.97 12.49 20.47
C THR A 199 -6.63 11.61 19.42
N PHE A 200 -5.97 10.52 19.05
CA PHE A 200 -6.48 9.52 18.12
C PHE A 200 -7.00 8.32 18.91
N TYR A 201 -8.15 7.78 18.49
CA TYR A 201 -8.82 6.68 19.18
C TYR A 201 -8.90 5.45 18.29
N PHE A 202 -8.21 4.39 18.71
CA PHE A 202 -8.21 3.07 18.07
C PHE A 202 -9.10 2.14 18.92
N GLY A 203 -10.40 2.18 18.66
CA GLY A 203 -11.40 1.56 19.54
C GLY A 203 -11.45 2.26 20.91
N ASP A 204 -11.12 1.53 21.96
CA ASP A 204 -11.06 2.08 23.34
C ASP A 204 -9.71 2.69 23.69
N MET A 205 -8.69 2.52 22.85
CA MET A 205 -7.35 3.05 23.06
C MET A 205 -7.28 4.51 22.64
N ALA A 206 -7.13 5.42 23.62
CA ALA A 206 -6.85 6.84 23.39
C ALA A 206 -5.34 7.06 23.30
N VAL A 207 -4.84 7.41 22.13
CA VAL A 207 -3.44 7.76 21.87
C VAL A 207 -3.36 9.27 21.81
N GLU A 208 -2.85 9.86 22.88
CA GLU A 208 -2.77 11.31 23.04
C GLU A 208 -1.57 11.88 22.29
N ARG A 209 -1.60 13.20 22.01
CA ARG A 209 -0.48 13.95 21.46
C ARG A 209 0.04 13.41 20.11
N VAL A 210 -0.86 12.92 19.26
CA VAL A 210 -0.50 12.48 17.92
C VAL A 210 -0.37 13.70 17.02
N GLU A 211 0.83 13.91 16.49
CA GLU A 211 1.10 14.91 15.44
C GLU A 211 0.54 14.42 14.10
N PHE A 212 -0.22 15.27 13.41
CA PHE A 212 -0.81 14.96 12.10
C PHE A 212 -1.01 16.23 11.27
N MET A 213 -1.19 16.08 9.97
CA MET A 213 -1.50 17.17 9.04
C MET A 213 -3.00 17.24 8.75
N GLU A 214 -3.61 18.38 9.00
CA GLU A 214 -4.91 18.74 8.47
C GLU A 214 -4.76 19.16 7.01
N ILE A 215 -5.37 18.42 6.09
CA ILE A 215 -5.32 18.75 4.66
C ILE A 215 -6.22 19.96 4.39
N LEU A 216 -5.66 20.99 3.77
CA LEU A 216 -6.36 22.21 3.32
C LEU A 216 -6.58 22.20 1.80
N GLU A 217 -5.68 21.59 1.04
CA GLU A 217 -5.79 21.48 -0.42
C GLU A 217 -5.27 20.11 -0.90
N GLN A 218 -6.00 19.55 -1.87
CA GLN A 218 -5.59 18.38 -2.64
C GLN A 218 -5.52 18.73 -4.12
N ASP A 219 -4.38 18.46 -4.74
CA ASP A 219 -4.17 18.54 -6.19
C ASP A 219 -3.80 17.14 -6.72
N GLY A 220 -4.34 16.77 -7.88
CA GLY A 220 -4.13 15.48 -8.53
C GLY A 220 -5.29 14.48 -8.40
N ALA A 221 -5.57 13.77 -9.50
CA ALA A 221 -6.71 12.86 -9.63
C ALA A 221 -6.69 11.63 -8.69
N VAL A 222 -5.52 11.31 -8.11
CA VAL A 222 -5.34 10.20 -7.17
C VAL A 222 -6.19 10.39 -5.90
N PHE A 223 -6.42 11.62 -5.46
CA PHE A 223 -7.20 11.92 -4.25
C PHE A 223 -8.71 12.03 -4.49
N GLU A 224 -9.14 12.19 -5.74
CA GLU A 224 -10.56 12.33 -6.05
C GLU A 224 -11.33 11.00 -6.02
N SER A 225 -10.64 9.87 -6.21
CA SER A 225 -11.27 8.56 -6.45
C SER A 225 -11.19 7.58 -5.29
N GLY A 226 -10.46 7.91 -4.23
CA GLY A 226 -10.27 7.05 -3.05
C GLY A 226 -11.44 7.12 -2.05
N ASP A 227 -11.83 5.97 -1.50
CA ASP A 227 -12.81 5.89 -0.40
C ASP A 227 -12.14 5.89 0.99
N PHE A 228 -11.27 6.86 1.24
CA PHE A 228 -10.58 7.07 2.51
C PHE A 228 -10.56 8.55 2.90
N ASP A 229 -10.50 8.81 4.20
CA ASP A 229 -10.53 10.16 4.76
C ASP A 229 -9.10 10.66 5.10
N GLY A 230 -8.15 9.73 5.23
CA GLY A 230 -6.77 10.02 5.57
C GLY A 230 -5.86 8.80 5.57
N LEU A 231 -4.64 8.99 6.04
CA LEU A 231 -3.59 7.98 6.11
C LEU A 231 -2.83 8.08 7.43
N ILE A 232 -2.38 6.93 7.95
CA ILE A 232 -1.53 6.81 9.13
C ILE A 232 -0.25 6.08 8.73
N GLY A 233 0.86 6.82 8.72
CA GLY A 233 2.19 6.27 8.49
C GLY A 233 2.70 5.40 9.65
N LEU A 234 3.31 4.27 9.31
CA LEU A 234 3.82 3.23 10.21
C LEU A 234 5.28 2.85 9.90
N ALA A 235 5.92 3.51 8.94
CA ALA A 235 7.36 3.40 8.67
C ALA A 235 8.19 3.93 9.85
N PHE A 236 9.51 3.73 9.80
CA PHE A 236 10.39 4.21 10.87
C PHE A 236 10.45 5.75 10.86
N PRO A 237 10.51 6.42 12.04
CA PRO A 237 10.56 7.88 12.13
C PRO A 237 11.68 8.51 11.30
N GLN A 238 12.80 7.78 11.16
CA GLN A 238 13.98 8.21 10.40
C GLN A 238 13.72 8.36 8.90
N LEU A 239 12.64 7.79 8.35
CA LEU A 239 12.22 8.04 6.97
C LEU A 239 11.65 9.46 6.80
N GLY A 240 10.98 9.98 7.83
CA GLY A 240 10.48 11.34 7.88
C GLY A 240 11.49 12.30 8.52
N ASP A 241 11.01 13.23 9.32
CA ASP A 241 11.81 14.20 10.06
C ASP A 241 12.27 13.71 11.45
N GLY A 242 11.97 12.45 11.77
CA GLY A 242 12.24 11.84 13.07
C GLY A 242 11.07 11.92 14.06
N ALA A 243 9.91 12.46 13.67
CA ALA A 243 8.71 12.47 14.51
C ALA A 243 8.21 11.06 14.82
N ASP A 244 7.74 10.87 16.05
CA ASP A 244 7.13 9.62 16.50
C ASP A 244 5.84 9.33 15.71
N THR A 245 5.64 8.07 15.33
CA THR A 245 4.40 7.55 14.74
C THR A 245 3.46 7.03 15.83
N VAL A 246 2.22 6.69 15.45
CA VAL A 246 1.21 6.16 16.39
C VAL A 246 1.69 4.97 17.22
N VAL A 247 2.57 4.12 16.68
CA VAL A 247 3.09 2.94 17.39
C VAL A 247 4.08 3.36 18.48
N ASP A 248 4.86 4.42 18.23
CA ASP A 248 5.76 5.01 19.23
C ASP A 248 4.94 5.64 20.37
N TYR A 249 3.96 6.49 20.03
CA TYR A 249 3.06 7.09 21.02
C TYR A 249 2.31 6.05 21.87
N MET A 250 1.77 5.00 21.24
CA MET A 250 1.09 3.90 21.95
C MET A 250 2.02 3.21 22.96
N LYS A 251 3.29 3.02 22.60
CA LYS A 251 4.27 2.36 23.46
C LYS A 251 4.65 3.26 24.63
N ASP A 252 4.93 4.54 24.37
CA ASP A 252 5.35 5.51 25.38
C ASP A 252 4.24 5.81 26.39
N GLN A 253 2.98 5.72 25.96
CA GLN A 253 1.80 5.85 26.81
C GLN A 253 1.39 4.53 27.50
N ASN A 254 2.20 3.47 27.39
CA ASN A 254 1.95 2.14 27.96
C ASN A 254 0.62 1.48 27.51
N LEU A 255 0.09 1.86 26.35
CA LEU A 255 -1.14 1.30 25.78
C LEU A 255 -0.88 -0.07 25.15
N ILE A 256 0.33 -0.29 24.65
CA ILE A 256 0.79 -1.55 24.07
C ILE A 256 2.04 -2.09 24.79
N PRO A 257 2.18 -3.42 24.96
CA PRO A 257 3.28 -4.00 25.71
C PRO A 257 4.59 -3.98 24.93
N LYS A 258 4.52 -3.99 23.59
CA LYS A 258 5.67 -4.03 22.67
C LYS A 258 5.47 -3.05 21.52
N LYS A 259 6.56 -2.44 21.06
CA LYS A 259 6.61 -1.55 19.90
C LYS A 259 6.53 -2.33 18.59
N MET A 260 5.38 -2.97 18.34
CA MET A 260 5.14 -3.79 17.17
C MET A 260 3.70 -3.68 16.69
N PHE A 261 3.45 -4.00 15.44
CA PHE A 261 2.11 -4.10 14.86
C PHE A 261 2.07 -5.20 13.81
N SER A 262 0.89 -5.69 13.47
CA SER A 262 0.74 -6.76 12.50
C SER A 262 -0.51 -6.63 11.65
N PHE A 263 -0.44 -7.16 10.43
CA PHE A 263 -1.55 -7.22 9.50
C PHE A 263 -2.01 -8.65 9.23
N TYR A 264 -3.33 -8.81 9.19
CA TYR A 264 -4.02 -9.88 8.50
C TYR A 264 -4.91 -9.25 7.44
N MET A 265 -4.67 -9.59 6.16
CA MET A 265 -5.37 -8.97 5.02
C MET A 265 -6.03 -10.06 4.18
N SER A 266 -7.36 -10.04 4.07
CA SER A 266 -8.13 -10.98 3.26
C SER A 266 -8.50 -10.37 1.91
N ARG A 267 -8.21 -11.08 0.83
CA ARG A 267 -8.59 -10.68 -0.55
C ARG A 267 -9.97 -11.14 -1.01
N LYS A 268 -10.68 -11.92 -0.19
CA LYS A 268 -12.06 -12.32 -0.48
C LYS A 268 -13.01 -11.27 0.10
N ASP A 269 -13.85 -10.69 -0.76
CA ASP A 269 -14.90 -9.74 -0.39
C ASP A 269 -15.89 -10.29 0.67
N GLU A 270 -15.96 -11.62 0.82
CA GLU A 270 -16.95 -12.28 1.68
C GLU A 270 -16.49 -12.48 3.14
N SER A 271 -15.36 -11.91 3.57
CA SER A 271 -15.01 -11.92 5.00
C SER A 271 -14.26 -10.64 5.42
N ASP A 272 -15.02 -9.68 5.98
CA ASP A 272 -14.55 -8.45 6.66
C ASP A 272 -13.75 -8.74 7.95
N ASN A 273 -12.84 -9.71 7.90
CA ASN A 273 -12.04 -10.14 9.04
C ASN A 273 -10.60 -9.64 8.94
N SER A 274 -10.27 -8.80 7.95
CA SER A 274 -8.95 -8.17 7.90
C SER A 274 -8.78 -7.28 9.13
N PHE A 275 -7.56 -7.16 9.65
CA PHE A 275 -7.28 -6.30 10.79
C PHE A 275 -5.81 -5.88 10.84
N ILE A 276 -5.58 -4.75 11.50
CA ILE A 276 -4.28 -4.40 12.07
C ILE A 276 -4.35 -4.62 13.59
N SER A 277 -3.28 -5.16 14.17
CA SER A 277 -3.13 -5.30 15.63
C SER A 277 -1.89 -4.58 16.13
N PHE A 278 -1.96 -4.01 17.32
CA PHE A 278 -0.89 -3.25 17.96
C PHE A 278 -0.38 -3.96 19.22
N GLY A 279 0.92 -4.21 19.26
CA GLY A 279 1.64 -4.76 20.41
C GLY A 279 1.34 -6.21 20.76
N GLN A 280 0.63 -6.94 19.91
CA GLN A 280 0.31 -8.36 20.12
C GLN A 280 0.39 -9.16 18.82
N ILE A 281 0.32 -10.49 18.96
CA ILE A 281 0.34 -11.44 17.85
C ILE A 281 -0.98 -12.21 17.87
N ASP A 282 -1.71 -12.18 16.75
CA ASP A 282 -2.99 -12.88 16.61
C ASP A 282 -2.80 -14.33 16.19
N GLN A 283 -2.50 -15.18 17.18
CA GLN A 283 -2.30 -16.64 17.00
C GLN A 283 -3.52 -17.36 16.38
N GLN A 284 -4.69 -16.73 16.35
CA GLN A 284 -5.89 -17.31 15.78
C GLN A 284 -5.80 -17.46 14.26
N VAL A 285 -5.11 -16.55 13.56
CA VAL A 285 -5.02 -16.55 12.10
C VAL A 285 -3.76 -17.21 11.56
N ILE A 286 -2.77 -17.52 12.40
CA ILE A 286 -1.45 -18.03 12.01
C ILE A 286 -1.37 -19.57 12.03
N ALA A 287 -0.93 -20.17 10.92
CA ALA A 287 -0.51 -21.57 10.85
C ALA A 287 1.01 -21.70 11.00
N GLY A 288 1.45 -22.31 12.10
CA GLY A 288 2.85 -22.61 12.35
C GLY A 288 3.65 -21.42 12.90
N ASP A 289 4.97 -21.46 12.69
CA ASP A 289 5.89 -20.48 13.26
C ASP A 289 6.00 -19.21 12.42
N ILE A 290 6.22 -18.08 13.08
CA ILE A 290 6.61 -16.82 12.43
C ILE A 290 8.10 -16.89 12.08
N LYS A 291 8.43 -16.62 10.82
CA LYS A 291 9.79 -16.46 10.31
C LYS A 291 10.17 -14.99 10.35
N TYR A 292 11.10 -14.65 11.24
CA TYR A 292 11.58 -13.28 11.43
C TYR A 292 12.80 -12.99 10.55
N HIS A 293 12.76 -11.86 9.88
CA HIS A 293 13.81 -11.34 9.02
C HIS A 293 14.27 -9.98 9.53
N LYS A 294 15.58 -9.76 9.56
CA LYS A 294 16.15 -8.51 10.04
C LYS A 294 15.94 -7.40 9.01
N VAL A 295 15.50 -6.24 9.48
CA VAL A 295 15.41 -5.02 8.66
C VAL A 295 16.81 -4.50 8.37
N GLU A 296 17.09 -4.21 7.09
CA GLU A 296 18.41 -3.76 6.62
C GLU A 296 18.72 -2.34 7.11
N SER A 297 17.80 -1.41 6.88
CA SER A 297 17.90 -0.01 7.29
C SER A 297 16.60 0.43 7.94
N PRO A 298 16.61 1.08 9.12
CA PRO A 298 15.42 1.55 9.81
C PRO A 298 14.90 2.86 9.18
N LEU A 299 14.67 2.86 7.86
CA LEU A 299 13.95 3.90 7.11
C LEU A 299 12.61 3.31 6.69
N TYR A 300 12.65 2.39 5.74
CA TYR A 300 11.55 1.51 5.39
C TYR A 300 11.63 0.17 6.14
N TRP A 301 10.57 -0.62 6.09
CA TRP A 301 10.60 -2.03 6.50
C TRP A 301 11.29 -2.90 5.43
N THR A 302 12.57 -2.63 5.19
CA THR A 302 13.35 -3.23 4.09
C THR A 302 13.97 -4.55 4.51
N LEU A 303 13.68 -5.61 3.75
CA LEU A 303 14.33 -6.92 3.83
C LEU A 303 15.24 -7.14 2.62
N LEU A 304 16.13 -8.13 2.69
CA LEU A 304 17.04 -8.48 1.61
C LEU A 304 16.68 -9.83 0.99
N ALA A 305 16.26 -9.82 -0.28
CA ALA A 305 16.07 -11.04 -1.05
C ALA A 305 17.37 -11.48 -1.71
N GLN A 306 17.83 -12.71 -1.40
CA GLN A 306 19.00 -13.28 -2.04
C GLN A 306 18.69 -13.93 -3.39
N GLU A 307 17.41 -14.20 -3.68
CA GLU A 307 16.98 -14.80 -4.93
C GLU A 307 15.53 -14.42 -5.26
N ILE A 308 15.27 -14.13 -6.54
CA ILE A 308 13.92 -14.12 -7.10
C ILE A 308 13.81 -15.31 -8.06
N LYS A 309 12.71 -16.05 -7.96
CA LYS A 309 12.42 -17.20 -8.82
C LYS A 309 11.15 -16.98 -9.63
N LEU A 310 11.11 -17.59 -10.82
CA LEU A 310 9.92 -17.68 -11.65
C LEU A 310 9.66 -19.14 -12.01
N GLY A 311 8.51 -19.69 -11.61
CA GLY A 311 8.17 -21.11 -11.82
C GLY A 311 9.15 -22.07 -11.16
N GLY A 312 9.83 -21.65 -10.09
CA GLY A 312 10.89 -22.41 -9.40
C GLY A 312 12.30 -22.25 -9.99
N HIS A 313 12.49 -21.45 -11.04
CA HIS A 313 13.79 -21.20 -11.68
C HIS A 313 14.42 -19.89 -11.21
N LYS A 314 15.73 -19.90 -10.93
CA LYS A 314 16.47 -18.71 -10.51
C LYS A 314 16.52 -17.68 -11.64
N THR A 315 16.06 -16.45 -11.41
CA THR A 315 16.07 -15.39 -12.43
C THR A 315 17.40 -14.64 -12.52
N SER A 316 18.29 -14.81 -11.52
CA SER A 316 19.54 -14.04 -11.37
C SER A 316 19.33 -12.51 -11.34
N LEU A 317 18.12 -12.06 -10.94
CA LEU A 317 17.83 -10.66 -10.65
C LEU A 317 18.54 -10.21 -9.38
N CYS A 318 18.57 -11.09 -8.37
CA CYS A 318 19.25 -10.92 -7.10
C CYS A 318 20.25 -12.07 -6.88
N SER A 319 21.20 -11.87 -5.97
CA SER A 319 22.17 -12.88 -5.54
C SER A 319 22.48 -12.71 -4.05
N ARG A 320 23.31 -13.59 -3.49
CA ARG A 320 23.77 -13.42 -2.10
C ARG A 320 24.76 -12.27 -1.98
N GLU A 321 25.57 -12.05 -3.01
CA GLU A 321 26.55 -10.96 -3.09
C GLU A 321 25.88 -9.61 -3.35
N TYR A 322 24.79 -9.62 -4.10
CA TYR A 322 23.99 -8.45 -4.44
C TYR A 322 22.50 -8.77 -4.21
N PRO A 323 22.03 -8.76 -2.95
CA PRO A 323 20.63 -9.00 -2.64
C PRO A 323 19.77 -7.82 -3.09
N CYS A 324 18.51 -8.10 -3.42
CA CYS A 324 17.55 -7.05 -3.76
C CYS A 324 16.89 -6.54 -2.47
N PRO A 325 16.88 -5.21 -2.24
CA PRO A 325 16.05 -4.61 -1.20
C PRO A 325 14.57 -4.81 -1.50
N LEU A 326 13.79 -5.23 -0.50
CA LEU A 326 12.34 -5.40 -0.55
C LEU A 326 11.70 -4.55 0.56
N ALA A 327 11.02 -3.46 0.23
CA ALA A 327 10.13 -2.79 1.20
C ALA A 327 8.82 -3.57 1.31
N ILE A 328 8.41 -3.84 2.55
CA ILE A 328 7.11 -4.44 2.85
C ILE A 328 6.14 -3.32 3.20
N ASP A 329 5.14 -3.13 2.35
CA ASP A 329 4.35 -1.90 2.32
C ASP A 329 2.84 -2.18 2.25
N SER A 330 2.12 -1.93 3.35
CA SER A 330 0.67 -2.06 3.40
C SER A 330 -0.09 -0.97 2.64
N GLY A 331 0.54 0.15 2.29
CA GLY A 331 -0.04 1.22 1.49
C GLY A 331 -0.02 0.96 -0.02
N THR A 332 0.72 -0.07 -0.48
CA THR A 332 0.81 -0.49 -1.87
C THR A 332 -0.06 -1.73 -2.14
N SER A 333 -0.72 -1.78 -3.30
CA SER A 333 -1.62 -2.91 -3.65
C SER A 333 -1.10 -3.83 -4.75
N ILE A 334 0.17 -3.69 -5.09
CA ILE A 334 0.82 -4.38 -6.21
C ILE A 334 2.25 -4.78 -5.85
N ILE A 335 2.95 -5.41 -6.78
CA ILE A 335 4.40 -5.61 -6.69
C ILE A 335 5.07 -4.59 -7.59
N ALA A 336 5.91 -3.72 -7.02
CA ALA A 336 6.72 -2.79 -7.77
C ALA A 336 8.21 -3.19 -7.72
N GLY A 337 8.98 -2.81 -8.73
CA GLY A 337 10.42 -3.01 -8.75
C GLY A 337 11.10 -2.33 -9.92
N PRO A 338 12.44 -2.46 -10.05
CA PRO A 338 13.19 -1.75 -11.08
C PRO A 338 12.72 -2.12 -12.48
N SER A 339 12.61 -1.11 -13.35
CA SER A 339 11.98 -1.23 -14.67
C SER A 339 12.55 -2.37 -15.51
N ASP A 340 13.88 -2.52 -15.55
CA ASP A 340 14.55 -3.57 -16.33
C ASP A 340 14.27 -4.99 -15.81
N GLN A 341 13.97 -5.12 -14.52
CA GLN A 341 13.65 -6.39 -13.87
C GLN A 341 12.18 -6.76 -14.06
N ILE A 342 11.28 -5.77 -13.91
CA ILE A 342 9.84 -5.93 -14.14
C ILE A 342 9.57 -6.28 -15.60
N ASP A 343 10.20 -5.58 -16.54
CA ASP A 343 10.08 -5.89 -17.97
C ASP A 343 10.55 -7.31 -18.27
N PHE A 344 11.68 -7.73 -17.67
CA PHE A 344 12.19 -9.07 -17.85
C PHE A 344 11.24 -10.16 -17.33
N LEU A 345 10.66 -9.99 -16.14
CA LEU A 345 9.68 -10.94 -15.58
C LEU A 345 8.40 -10.94 -16.40
N THR A 346 7.87 -9.77 -16.74
CA THR A 346 6.65 -9.61 -17.52
C THR A 346 6.79 -10.23 -18.90
N ASP A 347 7.92 -10.02 -19.57
CA ASP A 347 8.25 -10.67 -20.84
C ASP A 347 8.30 -12.20 -20.69
N LEU A 348 8.83 -12.75 -19.59
CA LEU A 348 8.85 -14.21 -19.36
C LEU A 348 7.46 -14.78 -19.10
N ILE A 349 6.62 -14.04 -18.36
CA ILE A 349 5.25 -14.43 -18.05
C ILE A 349 4.41 -14.38 -19.33
N LEU A 350 4.49 -13.32 -20.13
CA LEU A 350 3.58 -13.09 -21.26
C LEU A 350 4.01 -13.72 -22.59
N ASP A 351 5.27 -14.12 -22.77
CA ASP A 351 5.80 -14.63 -24.05
C ASP A 351 5.06 -15.85 -24.63
N ARG A 352 4.26 -16.53 -23.81
CA ARG A 352 3.54 -17.76 -24.20
C ARG A 352 2.11 -17.54 -24.67
N GLY A 353 1.64 -16.30 -24.71
CA GLY A 353 0.24 -16.04 -25.02
C GLY A 353 -0.69 -16.71 -24.01
N PHE A 354 -0.30 -16.77 -22.74
CA PHE A 354 -1.18 -17.27 -21.69
C PHE A 354 -2.45 -16.41 -21.66
N GLU A 355 -3.56 -17.06 -21.96
CA GLU A 355 -4.87 -16.48 -21.86
C GLU A 355 -5.33 -16.50 -20.40
N CYS A 356 -6.27 -15.62 -20.07
CA CYS A 356 -6.77 -15.46 -18.71
C CYS A 356 -7.53 -16.68 -18.19
N ASN A 357 -7.95 -17.57 -19.09
CA ASN A 357 -8.51 -18.89 -18.74
C ASN A 357 -7.44 -19.89 -18.25
N GLN A 358 -6.14 -19.56 -18.34
CA GLN A 358 -5.00 -20.42 -17.99
C GLN A 358 -4.17 -19.91 -16.81
N ILE A 359 -4.69 -18.97 -16.00
CA ILE A 359 -3.95 -18.38 -14.86
C ILE A 359 -3.31 -19.46 -13.97
N LYS A 360 -4.00 -20.56 -13.68
CA LYS A 360 -3.48 -21.66 -12.85
C LYS A 360 -2.22 -22.36 -13.39
N LYS A 361 -1.92 -22.17 -14.68
CA LYS A 361 -0.72 -22.72 -15.35
C LYS A 361 0.42 -21.71 -15.44
N MET A 362 0.17 -20.45 -15.09
CA MET A 362 1.19 -19.42 -15.10
C MET A 362 2.18 -19.59 -13.92
N PRO A 363 3.43 -19.16 -14.07
CA PRO A 363 4.48 -19.39 -13.07
C PRO A 363 4.30 -18.58 -11.79
N ALA A 364 4.42 -19.22 -10.64
CA ALA A 364 4.60 -18.48 -9.39
C ALA A 364 5.87 -17.61 -9.43
N ILE A 365 5.78 -16.40 -8.86
CA ILE A 365 6.94 -15.56 -8.52
C ILE A 365 7.33 -15.92 -7.09
N SER A 366 8.61 -16.04 -6.76
CA SER A 366 9.02 -16.34 -5.38
C SER A 366 10.19 -15.48 -4.95
N PHE A 367 10.07 -14.90 -3.76
CA PHE A 367 11.13 -14.14 -3.11
C PHE A 367 11.79 -15.03 -2.06
N VAL A 368 13.12 -15.13 -2.08
CA VAL A 368 13.88 -15.91 -1.10
C VAL A 368 14.58 -14.95 -0.15
N ILE A 369 14.21 -14.99 1.13
CA ILE A 369 14.71 -14.11 2.19
C ILE A 369 15.24 -15.00 3.31
N ASP A 370 16.53 -14.85 3.65
CA ASP A 370 17.25 -15.66 4.64
C ASP A 370 17.12 -17.18 4.43
N GLY A 371 17.00 -17.59 3.17
CA GLY A 371 16.83 -18.98 2.77
C GLY A 371 15.39 -19.52 2.83
N GLU A 372 14.44 -18.75 3.36
CA GLU A 372 13.01 -19.05 3.32
C GLU A 372 12.41 -18.56 1.99
N GLU A 373 11.55 -19.38 1.37
CA GLU A 373 10.94 -19.09 0.06
C GLU A 373 9.47 -18.69 0.22
N TYR A 374 9.12 -17.51 -0.28
CA TYR A 374 7.78 -16.94 -0.25
C TYR A 374 7.17 -16.91 -1.66
N PRO A 375 6.47 -17.98 -2.09
CA PRO A 375 5.82 -18.01 -3.40
C PRO A 375 4.54 -17.18 -3.45
N ILE A 376 4.34 -16.46 -4.55
CA ILE A 376 3.11 -15.77 -4.96
C ILE A 376 2.64 -16.46 -6.23
N LEU A 377 1.48 -17.10 -6.16
CA LEU A 377 0.85 -17.82 -7.26
C LEU A 377 0.25 -16.83 -8.27
N ALA A 378 0.07 -17.28 -9.50
CA ALA A 378 -0.48 -16.45 -10.56
C ALA A 378 -1.89 -15.93 -10.27
N GLU A 379 -2.72 -16.69 -9.56
CA GLU A 379 -4.03 -16.25 -9.12
C GLU A 379 -3.99 -15.03 -8.19
N GLU A 380 -2.84 -14.74 -7.58
CA GLU A 380 -2.67 -13.63 -6.64
C GLU A 380 -2.11 -12.39 -7.35
N TYR A 381 -1.19 -12.56 -8.31
CA TYR A 381 -0.56 -11.43 -9.00
C TYR A 381 -1.13 -11.14 -10.40
N ILE A 382 -2.04 -11.96 -10.95
CA ILE A 382 -2.73 -11.68 -12.21
C ILE A 382 -4.09 -11.04 -11.91
N ILE A 383 -4.32 -9.86 -12.47
CA ILE A 383 -5.58 -9.13 -12.34
C ILE A 383 -6.34 -9.22 -13.66
N SER A 384 -7.64 -9.51 -13.59
CA SER A 384 -8.54 -9.45 -14.75
C SER A 384 -9.02 -8.02 -15.00
N SER A 385 -9.25 -7.68 -16.27
CA SER A 385 -9.84 -6.42 -16.72
C SER A 385 -11.25 -6.12 -16.18
N ASN A 386 -11.87 -7.04 -15.45
CA ASN A 386 -13.15 -6.85 -14.76
C ASN A 386 -12.99 -6.56 -13.25
N GLY A 387 -11.75 -6.54 -12.73
CA GLY A 387 -11.45 -6.27 -11.32
C GLY A 387 -11.27 -4.78 -11.02
N ALA A 388 -11.06 -4.42 -9.75
CA ALA A 388 -10.95 -3.03 -9.32
C ALA A 388 -9.79 -2.22 -9.97
N PHE A 389 -8.79 -2.91 -10.54
CA PHE A 389 -7.71 -2.29 -11.32
C PHE A 389 -8.02 -2.13 -12.81
N ALA A 390 -9.23 -2.46 -13.27
CA ALA A 390 -9.67 -2.27 -14.65
C ALA A 390 -9.50 -0.82 -15.13
N ASN A 391 -9.74 0.14 -14.23
CA ASN A 391 -9.65 1.56 -14.50
C ASN A 391 -8.21 2.10 -14.50
N MET A 392 -7.24 1.31 -14.04
CA MET A 392 -5.81 1.63 -14.10
C MET A 392 -5.26 1.51 -15.53
N TYR A 393 -5.97 0.76 -16.39
CA TYR A 393 -5.68 0.64 -17.81
C TYR A 393 -6.68 1.49 -18.59
N GLU A 394 -6.32 2.74 -18.87
CA GLU A 394 -7.15 3.65 -19.65
C GLU A 394 -7.26 3.15 -21.09
N HIS A 395 -8.32 2.41 -21.38
CA HIS A 395 -9.08 2.25 -22.64
C HIS A 395 -9.84 0.92 -22.62
N SER A 396 -11.09 0.93 -23.09
CA SER A 396 -12.01 -0.21 -23.29
C SER A 396 -11.30 -1.57 -23.33
N VAL A 397 -11.12 -2.15 -22.15
CA VAL A 397 -10.39 -3.40 -21.99
C VAL A 397 -11.36 -4.53 -22.30
N ASP A 398 -10.98 -5.44 -23.17
CA ASP A 398 -11.76 -6.65 -23.41
C ASP A 398 -11.93 -7.37 -22.04
N PRO A 399 -13.16 -7.71 -21.60
CA PRO A 399 -13.41 -8.48 -20.39
C PRO A 399 -12.65 -9.81 -20.31
N ALA A 400 -12.10 -10.28 -21.44
CA ALA A 400 -11.27 -11.48 -21.55
C ALA A 400 -9.75 -11.25 -21.31
N GLU A 401 -9.30 -10.01 -21.08
CA GLU A 401 -7.88 -9.68 -20.85
C GLU A 401 -7.51 -9.63 -19.35
N CYS A 402 -6.24 -9.91 -19.06
CA CYS A 402 -5.68 -9.95 -17.72
C CYS A 402 -4.20 -9.60 -17.79
N TYR A 403 -3.72 -9.04 -16.68
CA TYR A 403 -2.42 -8.40 -16.62
C TYR A 403 -1.71 -8.78 -15.33
N PRO A 404 -0.39 -9.00 -15.36
CA PRO A 404 0.38 -9.11 -14.14
C PRO A 404 0.39 -7.76 -13.41
N ALA A 405 0.05 -7.78 -12.13
CA ALA A 405 0.10 -6.68 -11.16
C ALA A 405 1.54 -6.33 -10.77
N LEU A 406 2.40 -6.19 -11.78
CA LEU A 406 3.81 -5.89 -11.68
C LEU A 406 4.05 -4.52 -12.29
N VAL A 407 4.62 -3.60 -11.52
CA VAL A 407 4.86 -2.23 -11.99
C VAL A 407 6.32 -1.86 -11.89
N ALA A 408 6.78 -1.23 -12.96
CA ALA A 408 8.08 -0.60 -13.04
C ALA A 408 8.09 0.64 -12.14
N LEU A 409 8.99 0.68 -11.17
CA LEU A 409 9.27 1.83 -10.33
C LEU A 409 10.78 1.90 -10.09
N ASP A 410 11.40 2.94 -10.64
CA ASP A 410 12.83 3.20 -10.45
C ASP A 410 13.01 4.19 -9.30
N VAL A 411 13.40 3.67 -8.14
CA VAL A 411 13.78 4.48 -6.98
C VAL A 411 15.26 4.86 -7.12
N GLU A 412 15.54 6.17 -7.12
CA GLU A 412 16.88 6.68 -7.39
C GLU A 412 17.89 6.35 -6.27
N GLU A 413 19.12 6.03 -6.66
CA GLU A 413 20.29 6.02 -5.79
C GLU A 413 20.70 7.46 -5.44
N PRO A 414 21.38 7.72 -4.30
CA PRO A 414 22.06 6.77 -3.41
C PRO A 414 21.37 6.52 -2.06
N GLN A 415 20.23 7.17 -1.77
CA GLN A 415 19.65 7.13 -0.41
C GLN A 415 18.68 5.96 -0.21
N LEU A 416 17.95 5.56 -1.25
CA LEU A 416 16.91 4.52 -1.18
C LEU A 416 17.14 3.37 -2.17
N GLY A 417 17.76 3.67 -3.32
CA GLY A 417 18.32 2.70 -4.29
C GLY A 417 17.27 1.82 -4.98
N PRO A 418 17.66 1.07 -6.03
CA PRO A 418 16.71 0.22 -6.74
C PRO A 418 16.15 -0.83 -5.78
N MET A 419 14.86 -0.71 -5.49
CA MET A 419 14.16 -1.53 -4.52
C MET A 419 12.89 -2.12 -5.11
N TRP A 420 12.48 -3.25 -4.57
CA TRP A 420 11.16 -3.80 -4.79
C TRP A 420 10.22 -3.36 -3.68
N ILE A 421 8.95 -3.19 -4.00
CA ILE A 421 7.88 -2.95 -3.04
C ILE A 421 6.94 -4.15 -3.10
N LEU A 422 6.74 -4.81 -1.95
CA LEU A 422 5.82 -5.93 -1.79
C LEU A 422 4.58 -5.45 -1.03
N GLY A 423 3.53 -5.19 -1.80
CA GLY A 423 2.25 -4.70 -1.32
C GLY A 423 1.29 -5.75 -0.76
N ASP A 424 0.01 -5.42 -0.78
CA ASP A 424 -1.09 -6.26 -0.31
C ASP A 424 -1.16 -7.64 -0.98
N ILE A 425 -0.70 -7.78 -2.24
CA ILE A 425 -0.62 -9.06 -2.96
C ILE A 425 0.24 -10.05 -2.17
N PHE A 426 1.35 -9.57 -1.61
CA PHE A 426 2.21 -10.35 -0.74
C PHE A 426 1.64 -10.45 0.67
N MET A 427 1.26 -9.32 1.28
CA MET A 427 0.83 -9.26 2.69
C MET A 427 -0.52 -9.95 2.97
N SER A 428 -1.35 -10.17 1.95
CA SER A 428 -2.58 -10.95 2.08
C SER A 428 -2.37 -12.45 2.09
N LYS A 429 -1.21 -12.92 1.62
CA LYS A 429 -0.84 -14.34 1.63
C LYS A 429 -0.20 -14.77 2.94
N TYR A 430 0.51 -13.84 3.58
CA TYR A 430 1.29 -14.07 4.78
C TYR A 430 0.86 -13.10 5.88
N TYR A 431 0.55 -13.63 7.06
CA TYR A 431 0.46 -12.78 8.25
C TYR A 431 1.79 -12.04 8.40
N THR A 432 1.71 -10.72 8.52
CA THR A 432 2.90 -9.86 8.49
C THR A 432 3.01 -9.08 9.79
N LEU A 433 4.10 -9.30 10.53
CA LEU A 433 4.39 -8.68 11.83
C LEU A 433 5.59 -7.73 11.69
N PHE A 434 5.40 -6.47 12.04
CA PHE A 434 6.44 -5.46 12.06
C PHE A 434 6.86 -5.18 13.50
N ASN A 435 8.10 -5.52 13.85
CA ASN A 435 8.63 -5.35 15.20
C ASN A 435 9.72 -4.27 15.20
N ARG A 436 9.42 -3.12 15.78
CA ARG A 436 10.31 -1.96 15.85
C ARG A 436 11.39 -2.11 16.92
N GLU A 437 11.12 -2.84 18.01
CA GLU A 437 12.09 -3.08 19.08
C GLU A 437 13.28 -3.89 18.55
N ASP A 438 12.98 -5.00 17.86
CA ASP A 438 14.00 -5.91 17.34
C ASP A 438 14.43 -5.58 15.91
N LYS A 439 13.77 -4.61 15.27
CA LYS A 439 13.96 -4.24 13.85
C LYS A 439 13.84 -5.46 12.94
N THR A 440 12.70 -6.14 13.03
CA THR A 440 12.42 -7.32 12.22
C THR A 440 11.05 -7.25 11.58
N VAL A 441 10.90 -7.85 10.40
CA VAL A 441 9.60 -8.20 9.82
C VAL A 441 9.43 -9.72 9.91
N GLY A 442 8.29 -10.17 10.42
CA GLY A 442 7.94 -11.57 10.58
C GLY A 442 6.85 -11.99 9.62
N PHE A 443 7.01 -13.13 8.96
CA PHE A 443 5.98 -13.73 8.11
C PHE A 443 5.52 -15.07 8.64
N ALA A 444 4.23 -15.34 8.56
CA ALA A 444 3.70 -16.67 8.84
C ALA A 444 2.61 -17.07 7.85
N LYS A 445 2.46 -18.38 7.66
CA LYS A 445 1.33 -18.91 6.91
C LYS A 445 0.06 -18.62 7.69
N LEU A 446 -1.04 -18.41 6.97
CA LEU A 446 -2.37 -18.24 7.54
C LEU A 446 -3.00 -19.63 7.74
N LYS A 447 -3.86 -19.78 8.75
CA LYS A 447 -4.61 -21.03 9.02
C LYS A 447 -5.64 -21.40 7.95
N SER A 448 -5.69 -20.71 6.82
CA SER A 448 -6.89 -20.58 5.99
C SER A 448 -7.70 -21.86 5.84
N ILE A 449 -9.02 -21.68 5.75
CA ILE A 449 -10.02 -22.67 5.34
C ILE A 449 -9.66 -23.30 3.95
N ASP A 450 -8.58 -22.89 3.28
CA ASP A 450 -8.14 -23.40 1.99
C ASP A 450 -6.62 -23.71 1.94
N THR A 451 -6.29 -24.97 2.22
CA THR A 451 -4.93 -25.54 2.18
C THR A 451 -4.23 -25.46 0.81
N ARG A 452 -4.93 -25.02 -0.26
CA ARG A 452 -4.35 -24.82 -1.60
C ARG A 452 -3.36 -23.65 -1.68
N LEU A 453 -3.46 -22.65 -0.80
CA LEU A 453 -2.60 -21.45 -0.80
C LEU A 453 -1.12 -21.70 -0.45
N TYR A 454 -0.82 -22.85 0.15
CA TYR A 454 0.52 -23.20 0.65
C TYR A 454 1.15 -24.39 -0.06
N GLN A 455 0.55 -24.84 -1.17
CA GLN A 455 1.19 -25.87 -2.00
C GLN A 455 2.50 -25.32 -2.54
N LYS A 456 3.59 -26.11 -2.40
CA LYS A 456 4.84 -25.80 -3.10
C LYS A 456 4.50 -25.62 -4.58
N PRO A 457 4.99 -24.56 -5.24
CA PRO A 457 4.79 -24.42 -6.67
C PRO A 457 5.20 -25.74 -7.33
N SER A 458 4.30 -26.38 -8.05
CA SER A 458 4.71 -27.45 -8.96
C SER A 458 5.75 -26.82 -9.87
N LYS A 459 6.98 -27.37 -9.90
CA LYS A 459 7.94 -27.00 -10.94
C LYS A 459 7.19 -27.06 -12.25
N ILE A 460 7.30 -26.00 -13.05
CA ILE A 460 6.72 -26.05 -14.39
C ILE A 460 7.50 -27.12 -15.16
N GLU A 461 6.96 -28.33 -15.22
CA GLU A 461 7.43 -29.44 -16.06
C GLU A 461 7.02 -29.22 -17.53
N ASP A 462 6.98 -27.96 -17.95
CA ASP A 462 6.70 -27.57 -19.32
C ASP A 462 8.03 -27.31 -20.02
N GLU A 463 8.40 -28.24 -20.90
CA GLU A 463 9.67 -28.21 -21.64
C GLU A 463 9.86 -26.90 -22.42
N GLU A 464 8.80 -26.30 -22.95
CA GLU A 464 8.90 -25.06 -23.70
C GLU A 464 9.09 -23.83 -22.77
N PHE A 465 8.54 -23.84 -21.56
CA PHE A 465 8.82 -22.79 -20.57
C PHE A 465 10.30 -22.83 -20.21
N ASN A 466 10.79 -24.03 -19.91
CA ASN A 466 12.16 -24.29 -19.57
C ASN A 466 13.11 -23.84 -20.68
N TYR A 467 12.79 -24.17 -21.93
CA TYR A 467 13.58 -23.75 -23.09
C TYR A 467 13.60 -22.23 -23.27
N ASN A 468 12.43 -21.57 -23.24
CA ASN A 468 12.33 -20.11 -23.43
C ASN A 468 12.96 -19.33 -22.28
N PHE A 469 12.77 -19.79 -21.04
CA PHE A 469 13.44 -19.27 -19.85
C PHE A 469 14.96 -19.31 -20.02
N MET A 470 15.51 -20.47 -20.36
CA MET A 470 16.96 -20.62 -20.56
C MET A 470 17.49 -19.78 -21.72
N LYS A 471 16.72 -19.66 -22.82
CA LYS A 471 17.07 -18.81 -23.97
C LYS A 471 17.15 -17.33 -23.58
N LYS A 472 16.17 -16.80 -22.84
CA LYS A 472 16.16 -15.41 -22.37
C LYS A 472 17.26 -15.14 -21.34
N MET A 473 17.48 -16.07 -20.40
CA MET A 473 18.59 -16.01 -19.45
C MET A 473 19.95 -15.93 -20.15
N ASN A 474 20.18 -16.75 -21.17
CA ASN A 474 21.41 -16.71 -21.95
C ASN A 474 21.58 -15.40 -22.73
N LYS A 475 20.50 -14.80 -23.22
CA LYS A 475 20.54 -13.48 -23.88
C LYS A 475 20.92 -12.37 -22.89
N ARG A 476 20.32 -12.35 -21.69
CA ARG A 476 20.63 -11.37 -20.62
C ARG A 476 22.08 -11.50 -20.12
N LYS A 477 22.59 -12.72 -19.97
CA LYS A 477 24.00 -12.95 -19.61
C LYS A 477 24.97 -12.43 -20.67
N LYS A 478 24.61 -12.49 -21.96
CA LYS A 478 25.43 -11.94 -23.05
C LYS A 478 25.40 -10.41 -23.09
N SER A 479 24.26 -9.78 -22.81
CA SER A 479 24.17 -8.31 -22.77
C SER A 479 24.93 -7.71 -21.58
N LYS A 480 24.89 -8.35 -20.40
CA LYS A 480 25.67 -7.92 -19.21
C LYS A 480 27.19 -8.12 -19.31
N LYS A 481 27.69 -8.86 -20.31
CA LYS A 481 29.14 -9.01 -20.57
C LYS A 481 29.72 -7.94 -21.50
N HIS A 482 28.86 -7.08 -22.07
CA HIS A 482 29.24 -6.00 -22.99
C HIS A 482 29.06 -4.60 -22.38
N LEU A 483 28.63 -4.54 -21.12
CA LEU A 483 28.76 -3.40 -20.21
C LEU A 483 29.90 -3.75 -19.24
#